data_AF-A0AAJ2EZH3-F1
#
_entry.id   AF-A0AAJ2EZH3-F1
#
_cell.length_a   1.000
_cell.length_b   1.000
_cell.length_c   1.000
_cell.angle_alpha   90.00
_cell.angle_beta   90.00
_cell.angle_gamma   90.00
#
_symmetry.space_group_name_H-M   'P 1'
#
loop_
_entity.id
_entity.type
_entity.pdbx_description
1 polymer ?
#
loop_
_entity_poly.entity_id
_entity_poly.type
_entity_poly.pdbx_seq_one_letter_code
_entity_poly.pdbx_strand_id
1 'polypeptide(L)'
;MRDLNFENLLDTLVNDLTNAMRYGILSERRLTAKEFEDKVRSTLQRICHSRQIYVDMTPPAQEFPDIIFNEEFGIEVKYTENDTWRSIANSIFEGRRNLGVKEIYVVFGKAGGIPEVRWARYDECIMHVRTSHVPRFEIEIGTDRPLFEKLQISYEKFRLLPQHEKMVYIRQYAKGRLKNGERLWWIEDLEEKGEQHSLPLEVKLYTQLGPHEKRKLRAEAAFLCPQIVQGSRAKGKYDDATLYILTRYGILCNQARDLFTAGSVAMRLNAERGGNYLQRALDDIAPEIRYAAATLNTDIVREYWGFDVEPRRRMEEWMRLLDKHASGTGWIPSQDLFRG
;
A
#
# COMPACT_ATOMS: atom_id res chain seq x y z
N MET A 1 16.21 26.71 -11.25
CA MET A 1 16.55 27.30 -12.57
C MET A 1 16.87 26.14 -13.48
N ARG A 2 16.25 26.01 -14.66
CA ARG A 2 16.60 24.95 -15.62
C ARG A 2 17.99 25.24 -16.16
N ASP A 3 18.94 24.32 -15.97
CA ASP A 3 20.22 24.42 -16.64
C ASP A 3 20.07 23.88 -18.06
N LEU A 4 19.72 24.78 -18.98
CA LEU A 4 19.55 24.49 -20.40
C LEU A 4 20.78 23.78 -21.00
N ASN A 5 21.97 23.94 -20.42
CA ASN A 5 23.17 23.33 -20.96
C ASN A 5 23.21 21.81 -20.71
N PHE A 6 22.82 21.38 -19.52
CA PHE A 6 22.78 19.96 -19.18
C PHE A 6 21.63 19.22 -19.90
N GLU A 7 20.45 19.82 -19.98
CA GLU A 7 19.32 19.23 -20.73
C GLU A 7 19.66 19.07 -22.23
N ASN A 8 20.33 20.06 -22.85
CA ASN A 8 20.82 19.94 -24.23
C ASN A 8 21.86 18.83 -24.41
N LEU A 9 22.67 18.56 -23.39
CA LEU A 9 23.62 17.44 -23.38
C LEU A 9 22.87 16.10 -23.30
N LEU A 10 21.82 16.01 -22.46
CA LEU A 10 20.94 14.84 -22.39
C LEU A 10 20.18 14.61 -23.70
N ASP A 11 19.68 15.65 -24.36
CA ASP A 11 19.05 15.55 -25.69
C ASP A 11 20.00 14.94 -26.72
N THR A 12 21.26 15.39 -26.71
CA THR A 12 22.29 14.83 -27.60
C THR A 12 22.56 13.37 -27.27
N LEU A 13 22.69 13.05 -25.98
CA LEU A 13 22.93 11.69 -25.48
C LEU A 13 21.82 10.72 -25.89
N VAL A 14 20.55 11.06 -25.65
CA VAL A 14 19.43 10.15 -25.94
C VAL A 14 19.20 9.98 -27.43
N ASN A 15 19.49 11.00 -28.25
CA ASN A 15 19.45 10.90 -29.71
C ASN A 15 20.53 9.93 -30.23
N ASP A 16 21.77 10.06 -29.77
CA ASP A 16 22.86 9.15 -30.14
C ASP A 16 22.59 7.70 -29.71
N LEU A 17 22.07 7.50 -28.49
CA LEU A 17 21.71 6.18 -27.98
C LEU A 17 20.51 5.58 -28.73
N THR A 18 19.49 6.39 -29.04
CA THR A 18 18.33 5.95 -29.84
C THR A 18 18.77 5.49 -31.22
N ASN A 19 19.63 6.26 -31.89
CA ASN A 19 20.17 5.88 -33.19
C ASN A 19 20.99 4.59 -33.10
N ALA A 20 21.80 4.43 -32.04
CA ALA A 20 22.56 3.21 -31.82
C ALA A 20 21.66 1.99 -31.58
N MET A 21 20.56 2.14 -30.84
CA MET A 21 19.57 1.07 -30.59
C MET A 21 18.71 0.73 -31.81
N ARG A 22 18.44 1.69 -32.69
CA ARG A 22 17.61 1.47 -33.89
C ARG A 22 18.39 0.97 -35.09
N TYR A 23 19.59 1.52 -35.31
CA TYR A 23 20.32 1.39 -36.57
C TYR A 23 21.80 1.00 -36.40
N GLY A 24 22.29 0.94 -35.16
CA GLY A 24 23.69 0.63 -34.87
C GLY A 24 23.87 -0.80 -34.35
N ILE A 25 25.09 -1.09 -33.88
CA ILE A 25 25.48 -2.41 -33.35
C ILE A 25 24.54 -2.90 -32.22
N LEU A 26 23.87 -1.98 -31.50
CA LEU A 26 22.94 -2.35 -30.42
C LEU A 26 21.60 -2.87 -30.95
N SER A 27 21.27 -2.71 -32.24
CA SER A 27 20.05 -3.29 -32.83
C SER A 27 20.18 -4.79 -33.10
N GLU A 28 21.41 -5.33 -33.09
CA GLU A 28 21.70 -6.71 -33.47
C GLU A 28 21.55 -7.72 -32.32
N ARG A 29 21.46 -7.23 -31.07
CA ARG A 29 21.27 -8.09 -29.90
C ARG A 29 20.57 -7.37 -28.75
N ARG A 30 20.00 -8.15 -27.83
CA ARG A 30 19.46 -7.62 -26.57
C ARG A 30 20.59 -7.23 -25.63
N LEU A 31 20.45 -6.05 -25.02
CA LEU A 31 21.32 -5.55 -23.96
C LEU A 31 20.79 -5.95 -22.59
N THR A 32 21.68 -6.20 -21.66
CA THR A 32 21.38 -6.21 -20.23
C THR A 32 21.31 -4.77 -19.70
N ALA A 33 20.67 -4.57 -18.54
CA ALA A 33 20.62 -3.25 -17.91
C ALA A 33 22.02 -2.67 -17.64
N LYS A 34 22.98 -3.53 -17.27
CA LYS A 34 24.36 -3.10 -17.02
C LYS A 34 25.08 -2.68 -18.29
N GLU A 35 24.94 -3.45 -19.38
CA GLU A 35 25.51 -3.08 -20.67
C GLU A 35 24.92 -1.77 -21.22
N PHE A 36 23.62 -1.53 -20.99
CA PHE A 36 23.01 -0.26 -21.35
C PHE A 36 23.59 0.90 -20.52
N GLU A 37 23.74 0.74 -19.21
CA GLU A 37 24.41 1.72 -18.34
C GLU A 37 25.84 2.04 -18.80
N ASP A 38 26.65 1.02 -19.08
CA ASP A 38 28.02 1.20 -19.60
C ASP A 38 28.01 1.93 -20.96
N LYS A 39 26.98 1.69 -21.77
CA LYS A 39 26.79 2.41 -23.03
C LYS A 39 26.40 3.87 -22.82
N VAL A 40 25.56 4.17 -21.82
CA VAL A 40 25.26 5.55 -21.42
C VAL A 40 26.54 6.26 -20.99
N ARG A 41 27.35 5.66 -20.11
CA ARG A 41 28.63 6.22 -19.64
C ARG A 41 29.58 6.54 -20.79
N SER A 42 29.85 5.55 -21.64
CA SER A 42 30.80 5.73 -22.77
C SER A 42 30.32 6.75 -23.80
N THR A 43 29.01 6.80 -24.07
CA THR A 43 28.42 7.79 -24.99
C THR A 43 28.49 9.20 -24.40
N LEU A 44 28.15 9.34 -23.13
CA LEU A 44 28.25 10.60 -22.40
C LEU A 44 29.71 11.10 -22.36
N GLN A 45 30.67 10.23 -22.04
CA GLN A 45 32.09 10.57 -22.02
C GLN A 45 32.59 11.07 -23.38
N ARG A 46 32.17 10.43 -24.47
CA ARG A 46 32.49 10.87 -25.83
C ARG A 46 31.93 12.26 -26.14
N ILE A 47 30.68 12.54 -25.77
CA ILE A 47 30.03 13.85 -25.96
C ILE A 47 30.73 14.92 -25.11
N CYS A 48 31.12 14.59 -23.87
CA CYS A 48 31.84 15.50 -23.00
C CYS A 48 33.22 15.85 -23.57
N HIS A 49 33.95 14.83 -24.05
CA HIS A 49 35.26 15.03 -24.67
C HIS A 49 35.19 15.94 -25.91
N SER A 50 34.19 15.76 -26.78
CA SER A 50 34.02 16.63 -27.96
C SER A 50 33.65 18.07 -27.61
N ARG A 51 33.09 18.30 -26.43
CA ARG A 51 32.76 19.63 -25.88
C ARG A 51 33.82 20.17 -24.91
N GLN A 52 34.96 19.50 -24.76
CA GLN A 52 36.03 19.85 -23.81
C GLN A 52 35.56 19.94 -22.35
N ILE A 53 34.57 19.11 -21.98
CA ILE A 53 34.07 18.98 -20.61
C ILE A 53 34.74 17.76 -19.96
N TYR A 54 35.38 17.97 -18.82
CA TYR A 54 36.04 16.92 -18.04
C TYR A 54 35.17 16.55 -16.84
N VAL A 55 34.71 15.30 -16.80
CA VAL A 55 33.86 14.77 -15.74
C VAL A 55 34.38 13.40 -15.34
N ASP A 56 34.50 13.16 -14.03
CA ASP A 56 34.75 11.82 -13.51
C ASP A 56 33.47 10.98 -13.60
N MET A 57 33.52 9.91 -14.39
CA MET A 57 32.36 9.04 -14.68
C MET A 57 32.37 7.77 -13.80
N THR A 58 33.17 7.76 -12.73
CA THR A 58 33.46 6.57 -11.91
C THR A 58 32.93 6.72 -10.47
N PRO A 59 31.60 6.74 -10.26
CA PRO A 59 31.06 6.81 -8.92
C PRO A 59 31.35 5.53 -8.12
N PRO A 60 31.45 5.62 -6.78
CA PRO A 60 31.46 4.49 -5.88
C PRO A 60 30.40 3.43 -6.22
N ALA A 61 30.78 2.16 -6.07
CA ALA A 61 29.86 1.06 -6.29
C ALA A 61 28.62 1.21 -5.38
N GLN A 62 27.44 1.12 -5.99
CA GLN A 62 26.13 1.15 -5.32
C GLN A 62 25.69 2.52 -4.75
N GLU A 63 26.28 3.62 -5.21
CA GLU A 63 25.80 4.98 -4.96
C GLU A 63 24.58 5.33 -5.84
N PHE A 64 23.66 6.14 -5.31
CA PHE A 64 22.54 6.71 -6.09
C PHE A 64 22.78 8.21 -6.28
N PRO A 65 22.69 8.74 -7.51
CA PRO A 65 22.33 8.09 -8.78
C PRO A 65 23.49 7.32 -9.44
N ASP A 66 23.18 6.55 -10.49
CA ASP A 66 24.17 5.71 -11.20
C ASP A 66 25.35 6.51 -11.76
N ILE A 67 25.14 7.73 -12.27
CA ILE A 67 26.20 8.59 -12.83
C ILE A 67 26.10 9.97 -12.18
N ILE A 68 27.24 10.51 -11.72
CA ILE A 68 27.35 11.87 -11.19
C ILE A 68 28.05 12.73 -12.23
N PHE A 69 27.47 13.90 -12.52
CA PHE A 69 27.97 14.85 -13.51
C PHE A 69 28.20 16.21 -12.85
N ASN A 70 29.45 16.68 -12.88
CA ASN A 70 29.88 17.95 -12.30
C ASN A 70 29.44 18.17 -10.83
N GLU A 71 29.35 17.09 -10.04
CA GLU A 71 28.90 17.07 -8.63
C GLU A 71 27.45 17.54 -8.38
N GLU A 72 26.85 18.30 -9.28
CA GLU A 72 25.53 18.90 -9.15
C GLU A 72 24.41 18.06 -9.77
N PHE A 73 24.71 17.36 -10.86
CA PHE A 73 23.73 16.62 -11.64
C PHE A 73 23.91 15.11 -11.53
N GLY A 74 22.78 14.41 -11.53
CA GLY A 74 22.71 12.96 -11.44
C GLY A 74 22.00 12.36 -12.65
N ILE A 75 22.48 11.22 -13.13
CA ILE A 75 21.76 10.39 -14.11
C ILE A 75 21.50 9.02 -13.51
N GLU A 76 20.24 8.70 -13.30
CA GLU A 76 19.76 7.35 -13.01
C GLU A 76 19.47 6.64 -14.34
N VAL A 77 20.05 5.46 -14.55
CA VAL A 77 19.87 4.72 -15.79
C VAL A 77 18.83 3.62 -15.61
N LYS A 78 17.91 3.54 -16.56
CA LYS A 78 16.91 2.46 -16.64
C LYS A 78 16.91 1.83 -18.02
N TYR A 79 16.61 0.53 -18.06
CA TYR A 79 16.50 -0.22 -19.29
C TYR A 79 15.40 -1.27 -19.17
N THR A 80 14.64 -1.46 -20.25
CA THR A 80 13.59 -2.48 -20.33
C THR A 80 13.52 -3.09 -21.72
N GLU A 81 13.29 -4.40 -21.79
CA GLU A 81 13.01 -5.11 -23.05
C GLU A 81 11.54 -5.00 -23.48
N ASN A 82 10.67 -4.57 -22.58
CA ASN A 82 9.24 -4.43 -22.84
C ASN A 82 8.93 -3.08 -23.50
N ASP A 83 7.81 -2.98 -24.22
CA ASP A 83 7.32 -1.71 -24.78
C ASP A 83 6.64 -0.87 -23.69
N THR A 84 7.42 -0.35 -22.74
CA THR A 84 6.93 0.42 -21.61
C THR A 84 7.94 1.48 -21.16
N TRP A 85 7.44 2.62 -20.70
CA TRP A 85 8.24 3.65 -20.04
C TRP A 85 8.16 3.58 -18.51
N ARG A 86 7.58 2.50 -17.98
CA ARG A 86 7.41 2.27 -16.54
C ARG A 86 8.53 1.42 -15.97
N SER A 87 9.05 1.82 -14.81
CA SER A 87 10.04 1.03 -14.08
C SER A 87 9.99 1.28 -12.58
N ILE A 88 10.46 0.30 -11.81
CA ILE A 88 10.73 0.46 -10.39
C ILE A 88 12.06 1.22 -10.25
N ALA A 89 12.05 2.27 -9.42
CA ALA A 89 13.21 3.11 -9.14
C ALA A 89 13.72 2.86 -7.72
N ASN A 90 14.45 3.84 -7.17
CA ASN A 90 15.09 3.74 -5.87
C ASN A 90 14.08 3.67 -4.70
N SER A 91 14.58 3.27 -3.54
CA SER A 91 13.85 3.34 -2.25
C SER A 91 13.46 4.78 -1.94
N ILE A 92 12.27 4.98 -1.35
CA ILE A 92 11.82 6.30 -0.89
C ILE A 92 12.75 6.92 0.18
N PHE A 93 13.53 6.07 0.85
CA PHE A 93 14.46 6.49 1.89
C PHE A 93 15.76 7.03 1.31
N GLU A 94 16.11 6.65 0.08
CA GLU A 94 17.32 7.13 -0.62
C GLU A 94 18.62 6.98 0.19
N GLY A 95 18.75 5.91 0.98
CA GLY A 95 19.84 5.77 1.97
C GLY A 95 21.26 5.72 1.42
N ARG A 96 21.44 5.60 0.09
CA ARG A 96 22.74 5.64 -0.60
C ARG A 96 22.90 6.83 -1.55
N ARG A 97 22.09 7.88 -1.34
CA ARG A 97 22.14 9.07 -2.18
C ARG A 97 23.43 9.85 -1.95
N ASN A 98 24.07 10.27 -3.04
CA ASN A 98 25.10 11.29 -2.99
C ASN A 98 24.48 12.66 -2.62
N LEU A 99 24.89 13.23 -1.49
CA LEU A 99 24.33 14.48 -0.98
C LEU A 99 24.73 15.74 -1.79
N GLY A 100 25.79 15.66 -2.60
CA GLY A 100 26.22 16.74 -3.50
C GLY A 100 25.27 16.93 -4.68
N VAL A 101 24.63 15.85 -5.15
CA VAL A 101 23.73 15.88 -6.30
C VAL A 101 22.42 16.58 -5.97
N LYS A 102 22.18 17.70 -6.63
CA LYS A 102 20.99 18.54 -6.47
C LYS A 102 19.83 18.03 -7.32
N GLU A 103 20.08 17.81 -8.61
CA GLU A 103 19.04 17.43 -9.58
C GLU A 103 19.38 16.05 -10.17
N ILE A 104 18.39 15.16 -10.24
CA ILE A 104 18.53 13.83 -10.83
C ILE A 104 17.63 13.75 -12.07
N TYR A 105 18.19 13.19 -13.13
CA TYR A 105 17.51 12.87 -14.37
C TYR A 105 17.50 11.36 -14.56
N VAL A 106 16.43 10.83 -15.15
CA VAL A 106 16.38 9.44 -15.59
C VAL A 106 16.74 9.39 -17.06
N VAL A 107 17.68 8.54 -17.45
CA VAL A 107 17.88 8.13 -18.84
C VAL A 107 17.35 6.71 -18.98
N PHE A 108 16.26 6.55 -19.75
CA PHE A 108 15.57 5.27 -19.89
C PHE A 108 15.69 4.77 -21.33
N GLY A 109 16.28 3.59 -21.52
CA GLY A 109 16.22 2.83 -22.77
C GLY A 109 15.05 1.84 -22.80
N LYS A 110 14.17 1.97 -23.78
CA LYS A 110 13.08 1.03 -24.06
C LYS A 110 13.41 0.27 -25.34
N ALA A 111 13.67 -1.02 -25.23
CA ALA A 111 14.01 -1.88 -26.38
C ALA A 111 12.76 -2.50 -27.03
N GLY A 112 11.65 -2.64 -26.30
CA GLY A 112 10.41 -3.21 -26.82
C GLY A 112 9.65 -2.24 -27.73
N GLY A 113 8.88 -2.80 -28.66
CA GLY A 113 8.17 -2.02 -29.67
C GLY A 113 9.16 -1.34 -30.63
N ILE A 114 9.06 -0.03 -30.79
CA ILE A 114 10.08 0.77 -31.48
C ILE A 114 11.15 1.17 -30.45
N PRO A 115 12.41 0.69 -30.60
CA PRO A 115 13.48 1.01 -29.66
C PRO A 115 13.69 2.52 -29.56
N GLU A 116 13.82 3.04 -28.35
CA GLU A 116 13.97 4.47 -28.11
C GLU A 116 14.64 4.71 -26.76
N VAL A 117 15.38 5.80 -26.65
CA VAL A 117 15.91 6.30 -25.38
C VAL A 117 15.33 7.69 -25.13
N ARG A 118 14.85 7.91 -23.91
CA ARG A 118 14.34 9.22 -23.47
C ARG A 118 14.96 9.60 -22.14
N TRP A 119 14.88 10.89 -21.82
CA TRP A 119 15.19 11.38 -20.49
C TRP A 119 14.01 12.14 -19.88
N ALA A 120 13.96 12.21 -18.56
CA ALA A 120 13.02 13.03 -17.80
C ALA A 120 13.64 13.42 -16.45
N ARG A 121 13.16 14.49 -15.82
CA ARG A 121 13.54 14.80 -14.43
C ARG A 121 12.98 13.72 -13.48
N TYR A 122 13.76 13.34 -12.48
CA TYR A 122 13.42 12.23 -11.58
C TYR A 122 12.12 12.50 -10.82
N ASP A 123 11.97 13.71 -10.26
CA ASP A 123 10.77 14.16 -9.54
C ASP A 123 9.50 14.17 -10.41
N GLU A 124 9.63 14.60 -11.67
CA GLU A 124 8.52 14.69 -12.62
C GLU A 124 8.03 13.33 -13.13
N CYS A 125 8.92 12.33 -13.19
CA CYS A 125 8.54 10.99 -13.65
C CYS A 125 8.08 10.04 -12.54
N ILE A 126 8.27 10.37 -11.25
CA ILE A 126 7.75 9.54 -10.15
C ILE A 126 6.22 9.59 -10.17
N MET A 127 5.59 8.47 -10.49
CA MET A 127 4.13 8.37 -10.63
C MET A 127 3.47 7.69 -9.42
N HIS A 128 4.21 6.82 -8.73
CA HIS A 128 3.67 5.95 -7.67
C HIS A 128 4.76 5.51 -6.68
N VAL A 129 4.32 4.93 -5.55
CA VAL A 129 5.17 4.23 -4.58
C VAL A 129 4.59 2.84 -4.39
N ARG A 130 5.43 1.83 -4.65
CA ARG A 130 5.09 0.44 -4.34
C ARG A 130 5.29 0.22 -2.86
N THR A 131 4.18 0.15 -2.13
CA THR A 131 4.14 -0.14 -0.70
C THR A 131 4.59 -1.57 -0.46
N SER A 132 5.78 -1.74 0.11
CA SER A 132 6.35 -3.02 0.57
C SER A 132 7.12 -2.79 1.88
N HIS A 133 7.86 -3.77 2.39
CA HIS A 133 8.76 -3.61 3.55
C HIS A 133 9.89 -2.59 3.29
N VAL A 134 10.30 -2.42 2.03
CA VAL A 134 11.17 -1.34 1.56
C VAL A 134 10.43 -0.63 0.42
N PRO A 135 9.62 0.40 0.72
CA PRO A 135 8.85 1.10 -0.29
C PRO A 135 9.79 1.73 -1.33
N ARG A 136 9.46 1.52 -2.61
CA ARG A 136 10.23 2.04 -3.75
C ARG A 136 9.36 2.93 -4.61
N PHE A 137 9.95 3.96 -5.18
CA PHE A 137 9.30 4.74 -6.22
C PHE A 137 9.08 3.89 -7.48
N GLU A 138 8.00 4.19 -8.18
CA GLU A 138 7.73 3.73 -9.53
C GLU A 138 7.66 4.96 -10.42
N ILE A 139 8.41 4.92 -11.51
CA ILE A 139 8.56 6.03 -12.44
C ILE A 139 7.92 5.68 -13.78
N GLU A 140 7.43 6.70 -14.49
CA GLU A 140 6.96 6.64 -15.86
C GLU A 140 7.36 7.91 -16.62
N ILE A 141 8.18 7.77 -17.66
CA ILE A 141 8.47 8.90 -18.55
C ILE A 141 7.18 9.30 -19.29
N GLY A 142 6.81 10.58 -19.17
CA GLY A 142 5.59 11.12 -19.78
C GLY A 142 4.32 10.93 -18.94
N THR A 143 4.46 10.67 -17.63
CA THR A 143 3.30 10.66 -16.71
C THR A 143 2.60 12.02 -16.69
N ASP A 144 1.27 12.01 -16.69
CA ASP A 144 0.43 13.21 -16.62
C ASP A 144 0.15 13.65 -15.18
N ARG A 145 0.43 12.78 -14.19
CA ARG A 145 0.11 13.00 -12.78
C ARG A 145 1.24 12.50 -11.88
N PRO A 146 2.31 13.28 -11.73
CA PRO A 146 3.38 13.00 -10.78
C PRO A 146 2.84 12.74 -9.37
N LEU A 147 3.52 11.87 -8.62
CA LEU A 147 3.14 11.51 -7.26
C LEU A 147 3.15 12.71 -6.33
N PHE A 148 4.17 13.56 -6.45
CA PHE A 148 4.40 14.68 -5.54
C PHE A 148 3.32 15.78 -5.63
N GLU A 149 2.64 15.90 -6.77
CA GLU A 149 1.43 16.71 -6.88
C GLU A 149 0.29 16.16 -6.02
N LYS A 150 0.14 14.82 -6.00
CA LYS A 150 -0.88 14.13 -5.17
C LYS A 150 -0.55 14.18 -3.68
N LEU A 151 0.73 14.13 -3.34
CA LEU A 151 1.21 14.24 -1.96
C LEU A 151 1.20 15.68 -1.44
N GLN A 152 1.00 16.67 -2.31
CA GLN A 152 1.03 18.09 -1.96
C GLN A 152 2.34 18.53 -1.28
N ILE A 153 3.46 17.89 -1.65
CA ILE A 153 4.82 18.20 -1.19
C ILE A 153 5.79 18.03 -2.36
N SER A 154 6.77 18.93 -2.49
CA SER A 154 7.80 18.77 -3.52
C SER A 154 8.75 17.61 -3.18
N TYR A 155 9.32 16.99 -4.20
CA TYR A 155 10.34 15.95 -4.03
C TYR A 155 11.53 16.44 -3.19
N GLU A 156 12.02 17.65 -3.45
CA GLU A 156 13.11 18.28 -2.70
C GLU A 156 12.83 18.41 -1.19
N LYS A 157 11.59 18.71 -0.82
CA LYS A 157 11.20 18.75 0.60
C LYS A 157 11.04 17.33 1.15
N PHE A 158 10.35 16.46 0.41
CA PHE A 158 10.09 15.08 0.82
C PHE A 158 11.38 14.30 1.09
N ARG A 159 12.39 14.42 0.22
CA ARG A 159 13.64 13.66 0.34
C ARG A 159 14.41 13.97 1.63
N LEU A 160 14.27 15.18 2.16
CA LEU A 160 14.92 15.67 3.38
C LEU A 160 14.19 15.24 4.67
N LEU A 161 12.95 14.74 4.56
CA LEU A 161 12.18 14.32 5.73
C LEU A 161 12.81 13.09 6.40
N PRO A 162 12.72 13.00 7.74
CA PRO A 162 12.99 11.76 8.46
C PRO A 162 12.15 10.59 7.92
N GLN A 163 12.65 9.36 8.10
CA GLN A 163 11.98 8.14 7.62
C GLN A 163 10.54 8.00 8.12
N HIS A 164 10.27 8.34 9.39
CA HIS A 164 8.92 8.25 9.96
C HIS A 164 7.95 9.24 9.29
N GLU A 165 8.37 10.49 9.08
CA GLU A 165 7.56 11.50 8.37
C GLU A 165 7.30 11.13 6.92
N LYS A 166 8.31 10.58 6.20
CA LYS A 166 8.10 10.05 4.84
C LYS A 166 6.97 9.02 4.81
N MET A 167 6.93 8.12 5.80
CA MET A 167 5.91 7.09 5.89
C MET A 167 4.51 7.65 6.13
N VAL A 168 4.35 8.81 6.78
CA VAL A 168 3.06 9.49 6.94
C VAL A 168 2.43 9.80 5.58
N TYR A 169 3.18 10.45 4.69
CA TYR A 169 2.72 10.75 3.32
C TYR A 169 2.38 9.49 2.52
N ILE A 170 3.23 8.46 2.58
CA ILE A 170 3.01 7.21 1.85
C ILE A 170 1.75 6.48 2.34
N ARG A 171 1.51 6.48 3.66
CA ARG A 171 0.33 5.86 4.26
C ARG A 171 -0.94 6.61 3.89
N GLN A 172 -0.93 7.94 3.97
CA GLN A 172 -2.07 8.76 3.53
C GLN A 172 -2.40 8.53 2.05
N TYR A 173 -1.37 8.51 1.20
CA TYR A 173 -1.52 8.21 -0.22
C TYR A 173 -2.05 6.80 -0.50
N ALA A 174 -1.55 5.79 0.22
CA ALA A 174 -2.02 4.41 0.09
C ALA A 174 -3.47 4.26 0.55
N LYS A 175 -3.84 4.88 1.69
CA LYS A 175 -5.22 4.90 2.22
C LYS A 175 -6.20 5.56 1.26
N GLY A 176 -5.82 6.69 0.64
CA GLY A 176 -6.67 7.39 -0.33
C GLY A 176 -6.96 6.60 -1.62
N ARG A 177 -6.26 5.48 -1.87
CA ARG A 177 -6.46 4.60 -3.03
C ARG A 177 -7.28 3.35 -2.73
N LEU A 178 -7.61 3.10 -1.47
CA LEU A 178 -8.43 1.97 -1.08
C LEU A 178 -9.87 2.17 -1.56
N LYS A 179 -10.48 1.11 -2.07
CA LYS A 179 -11.93 1.09 -2.31
C LYS A 179 -12.68 0.89 -0.98
N ASN A 180 -13.98 1.17 -1.00
CA ASN A 180 -14.85 0.87 0.13
C ASN A 180 -14.75 -0.61 0.51
N GLY A 181 -14.41 -0.87 1.77
CA GLY A 181 -14.21 -2.23 2.30
C GLY A 181 -12.77 -2.75 2.20
N GLU A 182 -11.87 -2.11 1.47
CA GLU A 182 -10.44 -2.49 1.47
C GLU A 182 -9.73 -1.92 2.72
N ARG A 183 -8.69 -2.61 3.19
CA ARG A 183 -7.86 -2.23 4.35
C ARG A 183 -6.39 -2.48 4.05
N LEU A 184 -5.51 -1.61 4.55
CA LEU A 184 -4.06 -1.86 4.51
C LEU A 184 -3.72 -2.94 5.53
N TRP A 185 -2.94 -3.94 5.11
CA TRP A 185 -2.52 -5.04 5.98
C TRP A 185 -1.26 -4.74 6.80
N TRP A 186 -0.31 -3.93 6.30
CA TRP A 186 1.03 -3.78 6.90
C TRP A 186 1.47 -2.34 7.20
N ILE A 187 0.60 -1.34 7.07
CA ILE A 187 1.01 0.06 7.29
C ILE A 187 0.15 0.75 8.35
N GLU A 188 0.20 0.20 9.56
CA GLU A 188 -0.28 0.90 10.74
C GLU A 188 0.83 1.80 11.30
N ASP A 189 0.44 2.98 11.79
CA ASP A 189 1.32 3.80 12.62
C ASP A 189 1.56 3.09 13.93
N LEU A 190 2.73 2.47 14.06
CA LEU A 190 3.18 1.96 15.34
C LEU A 190 3.56 3.09 16.32
N GLU A 191 3.70 4.33 15.85
CA GLU A 191 4.26 5.43 16.65
C GLU A 191 3.25 6.51 17.06
N GLU A 192 2.20 6.81 16.28
CA GLU A 192 1.30 7.94 16.61
C GLU A 192 0.25 7.65 17.71
N LYS A 193 0.01 6.39 18.08
CA LYS A 193 -1.14 6.04 18.95
C LYS A 193 -0.83 5.24 20.20
N GLY A 194 0.44 5.07 20.59
CA GLY A 194 0.82 4.43 21.85
C GLY A 194 0.43 2.94 21.98
N GLU A 195 -0.28 2.37 21.02
CA GLU A 195 -0.58 0.95 20.94
C GLU A 195 0.46 0.29 20.02
N GLN A 196 1.38 -0.45 20.63
CA GLN A 196 2.27 -1.37 19.92
C GLN A 196 1.44 -2.54 19.38
N HIS A 197 0.65 -2.29 18.35
CA HIS A 197 -0.06 -3.34 17.65
C HIS A 197 0.85 -3.96 16.59
N SER A 198 1.97 -4.57 17.04
CA SER A 198 2.78 -5.40 16.18
C SER A 198 2.04 -6.70 15.93
N LEU A 199 1.44 -6.85 14.74
CA LEU A 199 0.93 -8.14 14.32
C LEU A 199 2.05 -9.18 14.41
N PRO A 200 1.78 -10.39 14.93
CA PRO A 200 2.72 -11.49 14.81
C PRO A 200 3.11 -11.66 13.34
N LEU A 201 4.41 -11.87 13.06
CA LEU A 201 4.90 -12.15 11.70
C LEU A 201 4.26 -13.40 11.09
N GLU A 202 3.74 -14.29 11.94
CA GLU A 202 3.09 -15.53 11.56
C GLU A 202 1.57 -15.34 11.40
N VAL A 203 1.04 -15.70 10.24
CA VAL A 203 -0.41 -15.80 10.03
C VAL A 203 -0.90 -17.12 10.64
N LYS A 204 -1.90 -17.04 11.52
CA LYS A 204 -2.53 -18.22 12.14
C LYS A 204 -3.91 -18.49 11.55
N LEU A 205 -4.32 -19.76 11.52
CA LEU A 205 -5.69 -20.10 11.15
C LEU A 205 -6.61 -19.97 12.37
N TYR A 206 -7.78 -19.38 12.18
CA TYR A 206 -8.78 -19.29 13.25
C TYR A 206 -9.13 -20.65 13.86
N THR A 207 -9.09 -21.72 13.06
CA THR A 207 -9.35 -23.10 13.51
C THR A 207 -8.36 -23.59 14.57
N GLN A 208 -7.14 -23.06 14.60
CA GLN A 208 -6.06 -23.45 15.51
C GLN A 208 -6.12 -22.73 16.87
N LEU A 209 -6.97 -21.71 17.01
CA LEU A 209 -7.06 -20.93 18.23
C LEU A 209 -7.78 -21.67 19.37
N GLY A 210 -7.50 -21.25 20.60
CA GLY A 210 -8.19 -21.75 21.79
C GLY A 210 -9.68 -21.32 21.84
N PRO A 211 -10.54 -22.03 22.59
CA PRO A 211 -11.98 -21.71 22.66
C PRO A 211 -12.30 -20.29 23.13
N HIS A 212 -11.55 -19.78 24.11
CA HIS A 212 -11.73 -18.42 24.65
C HIS A 212 -11.38 -17.35 23.61
N GLU A 213 -10.25 -17.49 22.94
CA GLU A 213 -9.79 -16.56 21.91
C GLU A 213 -10.74 -16.52 20.71
N LYS A 214 -11.23 -17.69 20.28
CA LYS A 214 -12.29 -17.79 19.26
C LYS A 214 -13.52 -16.98 19.65
N ARG A 215 -14.03 -17.14 20.87
CA ARG A 215 -15.22 -16.43 21.34
C ARG A 215 -14.99 -14.92 21.42
N LYS A 216 -13.85 -14.49 21.95
CA LYS A 216 -13.43 -13.08 21.99
C LYS A 216 -13.43 -12.46 20.60
N LEU A 217 -12.69 -13.05 19.65
CA LEU A 217 -12.56 -12.50 18.29
C LEU A 217 -13.90 -12.48 17.54
N ARG A 218 -14.72 -13.52 17.72
CA ARG A 218 -16.07 -13.56 17.15
C ARG A 218 -16.95 -12.43 17.70
N ALA A 219 -16.85 -12.16 19.01
CA ALA A 219 -17.63 -11.11 19.66
C ALA A 219 -17.20 -9.70 19.23
N GLU A 220 -15.89 -9.44 19.19
CA GLU A 220 -15.37 -8.17 18.68
C GLU A 220 -15.77 -7.94 17.22
N ALA A 221 -15.66 -8.98 16.38
CA ALA A 221 -16.07 -8.89 14.99
C ALA A 221 -17.59 -8.66 14.83
N ALA A 222 -18.44 -9.35 15.62
CA ALA A 222 -19.88 -9.11 15.62
C ALA A 222 -20.26 -7.70 16.09
N PHE A 223 -19.54 -7.20 17.10
CA PHE A 223 -19.76 -5.87 17.66
C PHE A 223 -19.37 -4.77 16.65
N LEU A 224 -18.20 -4.89 16.03
CA LEU A 224 -17.71 -3.90 15.07
C LEU A 224 -18.45 -3.96 13.73
N CYS A 225 -18.95 -5.12 13.33
CA CYS A 225 -19.56 -5.35 12.02
C CYS A 225 -21.05 -5.72 12.14
N PRO A 226 -21.95 -4.79 12.49
CA PRO A 226 -23.38 -5.08 12.65
C PRO A 226 -24.05 -5.61 11.37
N GLN A 227 -23.50 -5.32 10.18
CA GLN A 227 -23.98 -5.83 8.90
C GLN A 227 -24.06 -7.36 8.78
N ILE A 228 -23.45 -8.13 9.69
CA ILE A 228 -23.60 -9.59 9.73
C ILE A 228 -25.07 -10.04 9.82
N VAL A 229 -25.98 -9.21 10.35
CA VAL A 229 -27.42 -9.49 10.44
C VAL A 229 -28.23 -9.24 9.17
N GLN A 230 -27.60 -8.74 8.11
CA GLN A 230 -28.25 -8.64 6.81
C GLN A 230 -28.80 -10.00 6.33
N GLY A 231 -29.80 -9.95 5.46
CA GLY A 231 -30.44 -11.15 4.90
C GLY A 231 -29.45 -12.13 4.26
N SER A 232 -29.82 -13.40 4.19
CA SER A 232 -28.94 -14.48 3.71
C SER A 232 -28.41 -14.30 2.27
N ARG A 233 -29.10 -13.47 1.47
CA ARG A 233 -28.71 -13.15 0.08
C ARG A 233 -27.73 -11.96 -0.03
N ALA A 234 -27.46 -11.25 1.07
CA ALA A 234 -26.52 -10.14 1.07
C ALA A 234 -25.09 -10.68 0.87
N LYS A 235 -24.43 -10.18 -0.19
CA LYS A 235 -23.05 -10.55 -0.52
C LYS A 235 -22.09 -9.79 0.41
N GLY A 236 -21.04 -10.47 0.85
CA GLY A 236 -19.93 -9.83 1.56
C GLY A 236 -20.24 -9.36 2.99
N LYS A 237 -21.39 -9.73 3.58
CA LYS A 237 -21.78 -9.26 4.92
C LYS A 237 -20.87 -9.72 6.07
N TYR A 238 -19.90 -10.60 5.80
CA TYR A 238 -18.89 -11.06 6.74
C TYR A 238 -17.47 -10.60 6.38
N ASP A 239 -17.31 -9.80 5.31
CA ASP A 239 -16.00 -9.43 4.77
C ASP A 239 -15.26 -8.53 5.77
N ASP A 240 -15.93 -7.51 6.31
CA ASP A 240 -15.34 -6.61 7.32
C ASP A 240 -14.99 -7.35 8.62
N ALA A 241 -15.81 -8.33 9.03
CA ALA A 241 -15.52 -9.18 10.19
C ALA A 241 -14.26 -10.03 9.95
N THR A 242 -14.10 -10.55 8.73
CA THR A 242 -12.92 -11.33 8.33
C THR A 242 -11.68 -10.44 8.27
N LEU A 243 -11.80 -9.26 7.64
CA LEU A 243 -10.73 -8.29 7.52
C LEU A 243 -10.29 -7.74 8.87
N TYR A 244 -11.22 -7.50 9.81
CA TYR A 244 -10.90 -7.11 11.17
C TYR A 244 -9.98 -8.13 11.85
N ILE A 245 -10.41 -9.40 11.89
CA ILE A 245 -9.64 -10.46 12.55
C ILE A 245 -8.27 -10.65 11.87
N LEU A 246 -8.23 -10.49 10.56
CA LEU A 246 -7.03 -10.64 9.76
C LEU A 246 -6.03 -9.51 9.97
N THR A 247 -6.47 -8.26 9.82
CA THR A 247 -5.63 -7.06 9.90
C THR A 247 -5.30 -6.66 11.32
N ARG A 248 -6.11 -7.04 12.31
CA ARG A 248 -5.88 -6.74 13.72
C ARG A 248 -5.34 -7.92 14.51
N TYR A 249 -5.35 -9.15 14.02
CA TYR A 249 -4.78 -10.25 14.79
C TYR A 249 -3.87 -11.16 13.98
N GLY A 250 -3.70 -10.93 12.68
CA GLY A 250 -2.93 -11.81 11.81
C GLY A 250 -3.59 -13.18 11.68
N ILE A 251 -4.91 -13.26 11.91
CA ILE A 251 -5.66 -14.52 11.97
C ILE A 251 -6.54 -14.63 10.73
N LEU A 252 -6.33 -15.69 9.96
CA LEU A 252 -7.13 -15.98 8.78
C LEU A 252 -8.39 -16.78 9.16
N CYS A 253 -9.55 -16.18 8.89
CA CYS A 253 -10.87 -16.77 9.04
C CYS A 253 -11.44 -17.21 7.68
N ASN A 254 -11.01 -18.36 7.17
CA ASN A 254 -11.50 -18.90 5.89
C ASN A 254 -12.99 -19.34 5.92
N GLN A 255 -13.56 -19.48 7.12
CA GLN A 255 -14.90 -19.99 7.42
C GLN A 255 -15.81 -18.93 8.08
N ALA A 256 -15.64 -17.65 7.75
CA ALA A 256 -16.28 -16.52 8.43
C ALA A 256 -17.81 -16.66 8.60
N ARG A 257 -18.54 -17.12 7.57
CA ARG A 257 -20.00 -17.37 7.65
C ARG A 257 -20.36 -18.32 8.78
N ASP A 258 -19.63 -19.42 8.88
CA ASP A 258 -19.94 -20.51 9.80
C ASP A 258 -19.68 -20.10 11.26
N LEU A 259 -18.83 -19.08 11.49
CA LEU A 259 -18.64 -18.50 12.83
C LEU A 259 -19.94 -17.95 13.42
N PHE A 260 -20.84 -17.46 12.57
CA PHE A 260 -22.06 -16.77 12.99
C PHE A 260 -23.35 -17.56 12.70
N THR A 261 -23.35 -18.52 11.76
CA THR A 261 -24.59 -19.23 11.37
C THR A 261 -24.51 -20.74 11.39
N ALA A 262 -23.38 -21.36 11.76
CA ALA A 262 -23.30 -22.82 11.81
C ALA A 262 -24.11 -23.39 12.99
N GLY A 263 -24.61 -24.62 12.82
CA GLY A 263 -25.28 -25.32 13.91
C GLY A 263 -24.38 -25.52 15.15
N SER A 264 -23.08 -25.70 14.95
CA SER A 264 -22.09 -25.85 16.04
C SER A 264 -21.91 -24.60 16.92
N VAL A 265 -22.41 -23.45 16.47
CA VAL A 265 -22.43 -22.20 17.24
C VAL A 265 -23.83 -21.86 17.72
N ALA A 266 -24.84 -22.01 16.85
CA ALA A 266 -26.22 -21.66 17.15
C ALA A 266 -26.91 -22.61 18.14
N MET A 267 -26.43 -23.85 18.27
CA MET A 267 -27.09 -24.88 19.08
C MET A 267 -26.39 -25.13 20.43
N ARG A 268 -25.43 -24.29 20.85
CA ARG A 268 -24.70 -24.48 22.11
C ARG A 268 -25.55 -24.20 23.35
N LEU A 269 -26.36 -23.14 23.30
CA LEU A 269 -27.28 -22.78 24.37
C LEU A 269 -28.59 -23.58 24.31
N ASN A 270 -29.04 -23.96 23.12
CA ASN A 270 -30.24 -24.77 22.89
C ASN A 270 -30.03 -25.73 21.71
N ALA A 271 -30.12 -27.04 21.97
CA ALA A 271 -29.90 -28.10 20.97
C ALA A 271 -31.05 -28.30 19.97
N GLU A 272 -32.18 -27.61 20.13
CA GLU A 272 -33.33 -27.69 19.22
C GLU A 272 -32.99 -27.16 17.83
N ARG A 273 -33.41 -27.89 16.80
CA ARG A 273 -33.20 -27.47 15.40
C ARG A 273 -34.25 -26.45 14.97
N GLY A 274 -33.85 -25.54 14.08
CA GLY A 274 -34.71 -24.48 13.55
C GLY A 274 -34.59 -23.15 14.29
N GLY A 275 -35.29 -22.13 13.80
CA GLY A 275 -35.19 -20.75 14.30
C GLY A 275 -34.02 -19.95 13.72
N ASN A 276 -33.77 -18.77 14.29
CA ASN A 276 -32.73 -17.86 13.81
C ASN A 276 -31.36 -18.26 14.39
N TYR A 277 -30.55 -18.96 13.59
CA TYR A 277 -29.23 -19.44 14.02
C TYR A 277 -28.26 -18.29 14.31
N LEU A 278 -28.41 -17.16 13.61
CA LEU A 278 -27.58 -15.99 13.85
C LEU A 278 -27.88 -15.37 15.20
N GLN A 279 -29.17 -15.20 15.54
CA GLN A 279 -29.60 -14.72 16.85
C GLN A 279 -28.98 -15.59 17.96
N ARG A 280 -29.15 -16.91 17.88
CA ARG A 280 -28.63 -17.84 18.90
C ARG A 280 -27.10 -17.81 19.00
N ALA A 281 -26.40 -17.67 17.87
CA ALA A 281 -24.95 -17.57 17.87
C ALA A 281 -24.45 -16.27 18.50
N LEU A 282 -25.21 -15.18 18.40
CA LEU A 282 -24.92 -13.91 19.08
C LEU A 282 -25.24 -14.02 20.57
N ASP A 283 -26.37 -14.61 20.95
CA ASP A 283 -26.73 -14.86 22.36
C ASP A 283 -25.68 -15.73 23.06
N ASP A 284 -25.13 -16.74 22.38
CA ASP A 284 -24.04 -17.58 22.89
C ASP A 284 -22.81 -16.77 23.34
N ILE A 285 -22.50 -15.63 22.70
CA ILE A 285 -21.35 -14.75 23.03
C ILE A 285 -21.77 -13.39 23.58
N ALA A 286 -22.98 -13.27 24.14
CA ALA A 286 -23.46 -12.02 24.72
C ALA A 286 -22.49 -11.41 25.75
N PRO A 287 -21.89 -12.18 26.70
CA PRO A 287 -20.94 -11.63 27.65
C PRO A 287 -19.70 -11.02 26.98
N GLU A 288 -19.14 -11.71 25.99
CA GLU A 288 -17.97 -11.23 25.25
C GLU A 288 -18.29 -10.02 24.37
N ILE A 289 -19.51 -9.93 23.82
CA ILE A 289 -19.94 -8.74 23.06
C ILE A 289 -20.04 -7.53 24.00
N ARG A 290 -20.61 -7.69 25.19
CA ARG A 290 -20.67 -6.61 26.19
C ARG A 290 -19.29 -6.19 26.66
N TYR A 291 -18.38 -7.16 26.84
CA TYR A 291 -16.98 -6.88 27.16
C TYR A 291 -16.31 -6.07 26.04
N ALA A 292 -16.43 -6.51 24.79
CA ALA A 292 -15.91 -5.79 23.63
C ALA A 292 -16.45 -4.36 23.53
N ALA A 293 -17.74 -4.17 23.74
CA ALA A 293 -18.35 -2.84 23.76
C ALA A 293 -17.73 -1.93 24.83
N ALA A 294 -17.41 -2.47 26.01
CA ALA A 294 -16.81 -1.71 27.10
C ALA A 294 -15.31 -1.41 26.90
N THR A 295 -14.55 -2.33 26.31
CA THR A 295 -13.08 -2.29 26.34
C THR A 295 -12.41 -1.95 25.01
N LEU A 296 -13.09 -2.09 23.87
CA LEU A 296 -12.48 -1.76 22.57
C LEU A 296 -12.10 -0.28 22.49
N ASN A 297 -10.94 0.00 21.88
CA ASN A 297 -10.47 1.35 21.66
C ASN A 297 -11.50 2.14 20.82
N THR A 298 -11.83 3.35 21.26
CA THR A 298 -12.80 4.24 20.58
C THR A 298 -12.42 4.54 19.14
N ASP A 299 -11.14 4.63 18.82
CA ASP A 299 -10.67 4.87 17.46
C ASP A 299 -11.04 3.72 16.51
N ILE A 300 -10.98 2.47 17.00
CA ILE A 300 -11.40 1.29 16.22
C ILE A 300 -12.91 1.33 16.01
N VAL A 301 -13.68 1.66 17.04
CA VAL A 301 -15.14 1.78 16.91
C VAL A 301 -15.50 2.88 15.90
N ARG A 302 -14.85 4.04 15.97
CA ARG A 302 -15.01 5.14 15.01
C ARG A 302 -14.65 4.70 13.59
N GLU A 303 -13.58 3.95 13.42
CA GLU A 303 -13.17 3.43 12.10
C GLU A 303 -14.25 2.54 11.47
N TYR A 304 -14.85 1.64 12.24
CA TYR A 304 -15.81 0.66 11.73
C TYR A 304 -17.23 1.23 11.61
N TRP A 305 -17.65 2.08 12.55
CA TRP A 305 -19.01 2.64 12.54
C TRP A 305 -19.10 3.96 11.76
N GLY A 306 -17.97 4.66 11.59
CA GLY A 306 -17.89 5.95 10.90
C GLY A 306 -18.28 7.15 11.75
N PHE A 307 -18.49 6.96 13.07
CA PHE A 307 -18.86 8.03 14.00
C PHE A 307 -18.45 7.70 15.44
N ASP A 308 -18.46 8.72 16.30
CA ASP A 308 -18.08 8.59 17.71
C ASP A 308 -19.24 8.17 18.61
N VAL A 309 -18.94 7.26 19.53
CA VAL A 309 -19.89 6.80 20.56
C VAL A 309 -19.17 6.56 21.88
N GLU A 310 -19.69 7.17 22.94
CA GLU A 310 -19.20 6.92 24.29
C GLU A 310 -19.35 5.45 24.70
N PRO A 311 -18.38 4.84 25.41
CA PRO A 311 -18.42 3.41 25.78
C PRO A 311 -19.74 2.96 26.42
N ARG A 312 -20.35 3.81 27.27
CA ARG A 312 -21.62 3.51 27.95
C ARG A 312 -22.81 3.39 27.01
N ARG A 313 -22.76 4.03 25.84
CA ARG A 313 -23.85 4.07 24.84
C ARG A 313 -23.64 3.08 23.70
N ARG A 314 -22.46 2.47 23.59
CA ARG A 314 -22.10 1.57 22.50
C ARG A 314 -23.07 0.39 22.33
N MET A 315 -23.53 -0.23 23.41
CA MET A 315 -24.49 -1.34 23.30
C MET A 315 -25.85 -0.90 22.75
N GLU A 316 -26.36 0.25 23.19
CA GLU A 316 -27.62 0.82 22.67
C GLU A 316 -27.48 1.13 21.18
N GLU A 317 -26.37 1.75 20.80
CA GLU A 317 -26.13 2.13 19.40
C GLU A 317 -25.89 0.91 18.51
N TRP A 318 -25.17 -0.09 19.01
CA TRP A 318 -24.99 -1.35 18.30
C TRP A 318 -26.34 -2.01 17.97
N MET A 319 -27.28 -2.03 18.94
CA MET A 319 -28.64 -2.54 18.68
C MET A 319 -29.37 -1.75 17.59
N ARG A 320 -29.24 -0.42 17.57
CA ARG A 320 -29.81 0.40 16.48
C ARG A 320 -29.19 0.07 15.12
N LEU A 321 -27.87 -0.14 15.07
CA LEU A 321 -27.18 -0.53 13.85
C LEU A 321 -27.64 -1.91 13.37
N LEU A 322 -27.79 -2.88 14.29
CA LEU A 322 -28.32 -4.19 13.95
C LEU A 322 -29.72 -4.10 13.33
N ASP A 323 -30.65 -3.36 13.93
CA ASP A 323 -32.00 -3.17 13.38
C ASP A 323 -31.97 -2.55 11.98
N LYS A 324 -31.13 -1.53 11.79
CA LYS A 324 -30.92 -0.89 10.49
C LYS A 324 -30.44 -1.89 9.43
N HIS A 325 -29.46 -2.71 9.76
CA HIS A 325 -28.90 -3.71 8.85
C HIS A 325 -29.81 -4.93 8.63
N ALA A 326 -30.63 -5.28 9.62
CA ALA A 326 -31.62 -6.34 9.52
C ALA A 326 -32.92 -5.91 8.81
N SER A 327 -33.07 -4.62 8.46
CA SER A 327 -34.28 -4.14 7.79
C SER A 327 -34.59 -4.95 6.53
N GLY A 328 -35.86 -5.34 6.37
CA GLY A 328 -36.31 -6.19 5.27
C GLY A 328 -36.11 -7.71 5.48
N THR A 329 -35.53 -8.15 6.60
CA THR A 329 -35.44 -9.59 6.94
C THR A 329 -36.64 -10.10 7.74
N GLY A 330 -37.48 -9.20 8.27
CA GLY A 330 -38.57 -9.54 9.19
C GLY A 330 -38.12 -9.79 10.64
N TRP A 331 -36.82 -9.65 10.93
CA TRP A 331 -36.23 -9.77 12.25
C TRP A 331 -35.88 -8.39 12.82
N ILE A 332 -36.17 -8.16 14.09
CA ILE A 332 -35.80 -6.94 14.83
C ILE A 332 -34.82 -7.34 15.94
N PRO A 333 -33.50 -7.33 15.66
CA PRO A 333 -32.47 -7.73 16.62
C PRO A 333 -32.59 -7.10 18.00
N SER A 334 -32.89 -5.80 18.10
CA SER A 334 -33.01 -5.10 19.39
C SER A 334 -34.15 -5.62 20.26
N GLN A 335 -35.17 -6.22 19.63
CA GLN A 335 -36.25 -6.86 20.36
C GLN A 335 -35.80 -8.24 20.82
N ASP A 336 -35.18 -9.06 19.97
CA ASP A 336 -35.04 -10.50 20.23
C ASP A 336 -33.71 -10.93 20.89
N LEU A 337 -32.63 -10.14 20.74
CA LEU A 337 -31.32 -10.48 21.29
C LEU A 337 -31.21 -10.20 22.80
N PHE A 338 -30.51 -11.09 23.49
CA PHE A 338 -30.17 -10.96 24.91
C PHE A 338 -31.37 -10.80 25.85
N ARG A 339 -32.53 -11.35 25.47
CA ARG A 339 -33.65 -11.56 26.39
C ARG A 339 -33.28 -12.70 27.34
N GLY A 340 -32.71 -12.32 28.48
CA GLY A 340 -32.31 -13.21 29.58
C GLY A 340 -32.27 -12.43 30.88
#